data_AF-A0A6N8NM79-F1
#
_entry.id   AF-A0A6N8NM79-F1
#
_cell.length_a   1.000
_cell.length_b   1.000
_cell.length_c   1.000
_cell.angle_alpha   90.00
_cell.angle_beta   90.00
_cell.angle_gamma   90.00
#
_symmetry.space_group_name_H-M   'P 1'
#
loop_
_entity.id
_entity.type
_entity.pdbx_description
1 polymer ?
#
loop_
_entity_poly.entity_id
_entity_poly.type
_entity_poly.pdbx_seq_one_letter_code
_entity_poly.pdbx_strand_id
1 'polypeptide(L)'
;AVRLIQFRVEFWDRTPLKEQQTIFGRDKQTGAPLGMQHEHDVPDYASDPEGKVIALDSHIRLANPRTAESESSLMLRRGYSYSLGVTNSGQLDMGLLFVCYQHDLEKGFLTVQKRLNGEALEEYVKPIGGGYFFALPGVKDANDYLGSALLRV
;
A
#
# COMPACT_ATOMS: atom_id res chain seq x y z
N ALA A 1 -0.67 5.52 -9.51
CA ALA A 1 0.01 4.27 -9.89
C ALA A 1 -0.92 3.09 -9.68
N VAL A 2 -0.81 2.04 -10.48
CA VAL A 2 -1.62 0.81 -10.37
C VAL A 2 -0.71 -0.40 -10.24
N ARG A 3 -1.02 -1.32 -9.31
CA ARG A 3 -0.38 -2.63 -9.18
C ARG A 3 -1.44 -3.71 -9.01
N LEU A 4 -1.31 -4.79 -9.78
CA LEU A 4 -2.05 -6.02 -9.54
C LEU A 4 -1.18 -6.89 -8.65
N ILE A 5 -1.62 -7.14 -7.42
CA ILE A 5 -0.84 -7.82 -6.39
C ILE A 5 -1.61 -9.07 -5.96
N GLN A 6 -1.08 -10.25 -6.30
CA GLN A 6 -1.64 -11.54 -5.91
C GLN A 6 -1.23 -11.89 -4.48
N PHE A 7 -2.13 -12.51 -3.73
CA PHE A 7 -1.87 -12.98 -2.36
C PHE A 7 -1.66 -14.50 -2.35
N ARG A 8 -0.77 -14.98 -1.49
CA ARG A 8 -0.64 -16.40 -1.14
C ARG A 8 -1.60 -16.72 0.01
N VAL A 9 -2.90 -16.73 -0.27
CA VAL A 9 -3.97 -16.74 0.75
C VAL A 9 -3.87 -17.94 1.69
N GLU A 10 -3.69 -19.15 1.15
CA GLU A 10 -3.64 -20.37 1.96
C GLU A 10 -2.39 -20.43 2.86
N PHE A 11 -1.31 -19.78 2.42
CA PHE A 11 -0.11 -19.65 3.22
C PHE A 11 -0.33 -18.64 4.35
N TRP A 12 -0.88 -17.47 4.02
CA TRP A 12 -1.21 -16.43 5.00
C TRP A 12 -2.17 -16.91 6.09
N ASP A 13 -3.20 -17.69 5.74
CA ASP A 13 -4.18 -18.21 6.71
C ASP A 13 -3.58 -19.20 7.72
N ARG A 14 -2.41 -19.77 7.40
CA ARG A 14 -1.67 -20.68 8.30
C ARG A 14 -0.55 -19.97 9.07
N THR A 15 -0.24 -18.73 8.73
CA THR A 15 0.72 -17.90 9.45
C THR A 15 0.17 -17.50 10.81
N PRO A 16 0.93 -17.62 11.92
CA PRO A 16 0.47 -17.21 13.25
C PRO A 16 -0.04 -15.76 13.26
N LEU A 17 -1.16 -15.51 13.95
CA LEU A 17 -1.75 -14.17 14.04
C LEU A 17 -0.73 -13.11 14.51
N LYS A 18 0.12 -13.46 15.48
CA LYS A 18 1.18 -12.58 15.96
C LYS A 18 2.10 -12.12 14.82
N GLU A 19 2.52 -13.04 13.97
CA GLU A 19 3.38 -12.74 12.83
C GLU A 19 2.67 -11.87 11.80
N GLN A 20 1.40 -12.16 11.49
CA GLN A 20 0.58 -11.32 10.61
C GLN A 20 0.51 -9.87 11.10
N GLN A 21 0.30 -9.68 12.40
CA GLN A 21 0.25 -8.36 13.02
C GLN A 21 1.63 -7.69 13.04
N THR A 22 2.71 -8.43 13.28
CA THR A 22 4.09 -7.90 13.20
C THR A 22 4.43 -7.41 11.80
N ILE A 23 4.11 -8.20 10.77
CA ILE A 23 4.35 -7.84 9.35
C ILE A 23 3.69 -6.52 9.01
N PHE A 24 2.42 -6.32 9.42
CA PHE A 24 1.72 -5.07 9.17
C PHE A 24 2.09 -3.93 10.14
N GLY A 25 2.43 -4.23 11.39
CA GLY A 25 2.59 -3.25 12.46
C GLY A 25 1.27 -2.73 13.06
N ARG A 26 0.16 -3.46 12.86
CA ARG A 26 -1.17 -3.12 13.40
C ARG A 26 -1.87 -4.33 14.00
N ASP A 27 -2.74 -4.08 14.96
CA ASP A 27 -3.67 -5.06 15.48
C ASP A 27 -4.70 -5.44 14.40
N LYS A 28 -4.91 -6.74 14.18
CA LYS A 28 -5.73 -7.24 13.07
C LYS A 28 -7.23 -7.02 13.31
N GLN A 29 -7.66 -7.02 14.56
CA GLN A 29 -9.07 -6.92 14.93
C GLN A 29 -9.55 -5.47 14.92
N THR A 30 -8.79 -4.58 15.56
CA THR A 30 -9.15 -3.17 15.78
C THR A 30 -8.59 -2.24 14.71
N GLY A 31 -7.56 -2.69 13.99
CA GLY A 31 -6.81 -1.83 13.09
C GLY A 31 -5.93 -0.81 13.81
N ALA A 32 -5.87 -0.77 15.15
CA ALA A 32 -5.01 0.16 15.87
C ALA A 32 -3.51 -0.13 15.60
N PRO A 33 -2.61 0.87 15.65
CA PRO A 33 -1.18 0.60 15.76
C PRO A 33 -0.90 -0.34 16.95
N LEU A 34 0.07 -1.24 16.81
CA LEU A 34 0.40 -2.16 17.90
C LEU A 34 0.73 -1.40 19.19
N GLY A 35 0.17 -1.86 20.30
CA GLY A 35 0.29 -1.20 21.61
C GLY A 35 -0.67 -0.03 21.86
N MET A 36 -1.53 0.30 20.91
CA MET A 36 -2.55 1.37 21.02
C MET A 36 -3.98 0.79 20.98
N GLN A 37 -5.00 1.64 21.16
CA GLN A 37 -6.39 1.18 21.34
C GLN A 37 -7.33 1.55 20.19
N HIS A 38 -7.09 2.66 19.49
CA HIS A 38 -8.01 3.16 18.47
C HIS A 38 -7.41 3.04 17.07
N GLU A 39 -8.25 2.72 16.09
CA GLU A 39 -7.85 2.54 14.69
C GLU A 39 -7.07 3.75 14.12
N HIS A 40 -7.51 4.96 14.51
CA HIS A 40 -6.97 6.23 14.05
C HIS A 40 -5.84 6.77 14.93
N ASP A 41 -5.40 6.03 15.94
CA ASP A 41 -4.23 6.40 16.72
C ASP A 41 -2.99 6.50 15.81
N VAL A 42 -2.11 7.45 16.15
CA VAL A 42 -0.87 7.71 15.41
C VAL A 42 0.29 7.09 16.21
N PRO A 43 1.06 6.16 15.63
CA PRO A 43 2.17 5.56 16.34
C PRO A 43 3.30 6.57 16.58
N ASP A 44 3.86 6.55 17.78
CA ASP A 44 5.03 7.35 18.15
C ASP A 44 6.32 6.54 17.92
N TYR A 45 6.84 6.60 16.70
CA TYR A 45 8.06 5.89 16.32
C TYR A 45 9.33 6.43 17.00
N ALA A 46 9.33 7.68 17.47
CA ALA A 46 10.47 8.26 18.17
C ALA A 46 10.66 7.63 19.56
N SER A 47 9.56 7.23 20.21
CA SER A 47 9.59 6.51 21.48
C SER A 47 9.99 5.02 21.36
N ASP A 48 9.93 4.45 20.16
CA ASP A 48 10.30 3.05 19.86
C ASP A 48 11.40 2.95 18.79
N PRO A 49 12.62 3.46 19.04
CA PRO A 49 13.67 3.52 18.03
C PRO A 49 14.21 2.14 17.61
N GLU A 50 14.09 1.14 18.48
CA GLU A 50 14.52 -0.24 18.20
C GLU A 50 13.43 -1.09 17.51
N GLY A 51 12.20 -0.58 17.40
CA GLY A 51 11.09 -1.31 16.78
C GLY A 51 10.58 -2.51 17.58
N LYS A 52 10.57 -2.40 18.91
CA LYS A 52 10.09 -3.47 19.81
C LYS A 52 8.57 -3.58 19.81
N VAL A 53 7.86 -2.48 19.55
CA VAL A 53 6.39 -2.45 19.50
C VAL A 53 5.92 -2.56 18.05
N ILE A 54 6.45 -1.71 17.17
CA ILE A 54 6.18 -1.75 15.74
C ILE A 54 7.51 -1.98 15.03
N ALA A 55 7.67 -3.17 14.45
CA ALA A 55 8.92 -3.60 13.86
C ALA A 55 9.45 -2.62 12.80
N LEU A 56 10.78 -2.48 12.72
CA LEU A 56 11.45 -1.57 11.77
C LEU A 56 11.18 -1.96 10.31
N ASP A 57 10.97 -3.24 10.06
CA ASP A 57 10.64 -3.85 8.76
C ASP A 57 9.12 -4.05 8.55
N SER A 58 8.27 -3.55 9.45
CA SER A 58 6.82 -3.61 9.29
C SER A 58 6.33 -2.71 8.15
N HIS A 59 5.32 -3.18 7.43
CA HIS A 59 4.76 -2.52 6.25
C HIS A 59 4.43 -1.05 6.50
N ILE A 60 3.73 -0.73 7.60
CA ILE A 60 3.32 0.65 7.88
C ILE A 60 4.52 1.57 8.14
N ARG A 61 5.56 1.07 8.80
CA ARG A 61 6.70 1.87 9.26
C ARG A 61 7.68 2.12 8.13
N LEU A 62 7.91 1.13 7.26
CA LEU A 62 8.64 1.30 6.01
C LEU A 62 7.89 2.22 5.03
N ALA A 63 6.58 2.01 4.86
CA ALA A 63 5.78 2.82 3.95
C ALA A 63 5.76 4.30 4.36
N ASN A 64 5.59 4.57 5.66
CA ASN A 64 5.58 5.92 6.21
C ASN A 64 6.32 5.97 7.56
N PRO A 65 7.62 6.35 7.57
CA PRO A 65 8.40 6.53 8.79
C PRO A 65 7.98 7.72 9.67
N ARG A 66 7.04 8.55 9.23
CA ARG A 66 6.49 9.71 9.97
C ARG A 66 7.54 10.74 10.44
N THR A 67 8.54 10.98 9.61
CA THR A 67 9.47 12.11 9.76
C THR A 67 9.03 13.29 8.89
N ALA A 68 9.59 14.48 9.13
CA ALA A 68 9.32 15.66 8.31
C ALA A 68 9.63 15.43 6.82
N GLU A 69 10.69 14.68 6.51
CA GLU A 69 11.07 14.34 5.13
C GLU A 69 10.08 13.37 4.48
N SER A 70 9.43 12.52 5.27
CA SER A 70 8.48 11.52 4.75
C SER A 70 7.14 12.14 4.30
N GLU A 71 6.82 13.36 4.73
CA GLU A 71 5.57 14.07 4.38
C GLU A 71 5.41 14.23 2.86
N SER A 72 6.49 14.51 2.13
CA SER A 72 6.43 14.66 0.67
C SER A 72 6.08 13.38 -0.07
N SER A 73 6.17 12.22 0.62
CA SER A 73 5.90 10.90 0.04
C SER A 73 4.51 10.34 0.35
N LEU A 74 3.67 11.13 1.03
CA LEU A 74 2.27 10.76 1.26
C LEU A 74 1.52 10.62 -0.07
N MET A 75 0.61 9.64 -0.11
CA MET A 75 -0.24 9.35 -1.25
C MET A 75 -1.63 8.91 -0.81
N LEU A 76 -2.63 9.15 -1.66
CA LEU A 76 -3.99 8.66 -1.43
C LEU A 76 -4.12 7.27 -2.03
N ARG A 77 -4.24 6.24 -1.19
CA ARG A 77 -4.55 4.86 -1.62
C ARG A 77 -6.06 4.70 -1.79
N ARG A 78 -6.47 4.05 -2.88
CA ARG A 78 -7.87 3.74 -3.23
C ARG A 78 -7.96 2.37 -3.91
N GLY A 79 -7.39 1.36 -3.24
CA GLY A 79 -7.33 -0.01 -3.75
C GLY A 79 -8.64 -0.78 -3.58
N TYR A 80 -8.74 -1.90 -4.29
CA TYR A 80 -9.88 -2.82 -4.26
C TYR A 80 -9.38 -4.26 -4.15
N SER A 81 -10.07 -5.11 -3.37
CA SER A 81 -9.83 -6.55 -3.41
C SER A 81 -10.27 -7.13 -4.74
N TYR A 82 -9.57 -8.14 -5.24
CA TYR A 82 -10.04 -8.97 -6.34
C TYR A 82 -10.08 -10.44 -5.93
N SER A 83 -11.02 -11.17 -6.52
CA SER A 83 -11.15 -12.62 -6.41
C SER A 83 -11.58 -13.15 -7.76
N LEU A 84 -10.74 -13.97 -8.37
CA LEU A 84 -11.00 -14.53 -9.70
C LEU A 84 -11.34 -16.02 -9.58
N GLY A 85 -10.34 -16.88 -9.76
CA GLY A 85 -10.52 -18.33 -9.76
C GLY A 85 -9.34 -19.04 -9.12
N VAL A 86 -8.84 -20.07 -9.79
CA VAL A 86 -7.71 -20.88 -9.31
C VAL A 86 -6.55 -20.74 -10.30
N THR A 87 -5.34 -20.54 -9.78
CA THR A 87 -4.10 -20.48 -10.54
C THR A 87 -3.73 -21.84 -11.14
N ASN A 88 -2.79 -21.85 -12.09
CA ASN A 88 -2.28 -23.08 -12.71
C ASN A 88 -1.64 -24.06 -11.70
N SER A 89 -1.21 -23.58 -10.53
CA SER A 89 -0.66 -24.37 -9.43
C SER A 89 -1.70 -24.80 -8.38
N GLY A 90 -2.99 -24.52 -8.61
CA GLY A 90 -4.07 -24.94 -7.71
C GLY A 90 -4.33 -24.02 -6.50
N GLN A 91 -3.70 -22.84 -6.45
CA GLN A 91 -3.93 -21.83 -5.40
C GLN A 91 -5.02 -20.84 -5.80
N LEU A 92 -5.73 -20.25 -4.84
CA LEU A 92 -6.71 -19.20 -5.07
C LEU A 92 -6.07 -17.96 -5.71
N ASP A 93 -6.63 -17.50 -6.83
CA ASP A 93 -6.20 -16.25 -7.48
C ASP A 93 -7.00 -15.07 -6.91
N MET A 94 -6.50 -14.55 -5.79
CA MET A 94 -7.07 -13.44 -5.05
C MET A 94 -5.98 -12.44 -4.70
N GLY A 95 -6.37 -11.19 -4.44
CA GLY A 95 -5.39 -10.18 -4.08
C GLY A 95 -5.93 -8.77 -4.04
N LEU A 96 -5.06 -7.81 -4.35
CA LEU A 96 -5.32 -6.38 -4.32
C LEU A 96 -5.06 -5.76 -5.70
N LEU A 97 -6.08 -5.06 -6.21
CA LEU A 97 -5.93 -4.00 -7.21
C LEU A 97 -5.50 -2.75 -6.47
N PHE A 98 -4.19 -2.58 -6.28
CA PHE A 98 -3.65 -1.41 -5.62
C PHE A 98 -3.72 -0.23 -6.60
N VAL A 99 -4.40 0.82 -6.19
CA VAL A 99 -4.46 2.10 -6.92
C VAL A 99 -4.12 3.21 -5.95
N CYS A 100 -3.23 4.10 -6.34
CA CYS A 100 -2.91 5.29 -5.56
C CYS A 100 -2.79 6.54 -6.44
N TYR A 101 -3.03 7.69 -5.83
CA TYR A 101 -2.92 9.00 -6.44
C TYR A 101 -1.97 9.88 -5.62
N GLN A 102 -1.15 10.63 -6.32
CA GLN A 102 -0.17 11.56 -5.76
C GLN A 102 0.11 12.64 -6.80
N HIS A 103 0.54 13.82 -6.35
CA HIS A 103 0.88 14.93 -7.26
C HIS A 103 2.17 14.66 -8.06
N ASP A 104 3.08 13.84 -7.52
CA ASP A 104 4.38 13.53 -8.09
C ASP A 104 4.66 12.03 -7.91
N LEU A 105 4.85 11.32 -9.02
CA LEU A 105 5.04 9.87 -9.03
C LEU A 105 6.35 9.45 -8.33
N GLU A 106 7.40 10.24 -8.49
CA GLU A 106 8.72 9.96 -7.91
C GLU A 106 8.68 10.17 -6.40
N LYS A 107 8.14 11.30 -5.95
CA LYS A 107 8.02 11.60 -4.52
C LYS A 107 7.07 10.66 -3.79
N GLY A 108 5.97 10.24 -4.42
CA GLY A 108 4.99 9.34 -3.81
C GLY A 108 5.33 7.86 -3.97
N PHE A 109 4.68 7.22 -4.95
CA PHE A 109 4.71 5.76 -5.10
C PHE A 109 6.12 5.17 -5.23
N LEU A 110 7.00 5.77 -6.06
CA LEU A 110 8.35 5.23 -6.26
C LEU A 110 9.19 5.30 -4.99
N THR A 111 9.14 6.42 -4.27
CA THR A 111 9.84 6.59 -2.99
C THR A 111 9.35 5.59 -1.94
N VAL A 112 8.03 5.41 -1.82
CA VAL A 112 7.46 4.45 -0.86
C VAL A 112 7.79 3.01 -1.23
N GLN A 113 7.64 2.61 -2.49
CA GLN A 113 7.99 1.26 -2.93
C GLN A 113 9.49 0.98 -2.74
N LYS A 114 10.36 1.97 -2.97
CA LYS A 114 11.80 1.83 -2.71
C LYS A 114 12.11 1.51 -1.24
N ARG A 115 11.34 2.08 -0.30
CA ARG A 115 11.45 1.74 1.13
C ARG A 115 10.87 0.37 1.47
N LEU A 116 9.83 -0.05 0.75
CA LEU A 116 9.16 -1.34 0.96
C LEU A 116 9.91 -2.53 0.37
N ASN A 117 10.85 -2.33 -0.55
CA ASN A 117 11.59 -3.45 -1.15
C ASN A 117 12.32 -4.27 -0.08
N GLY A 118 12.04 -5.57 -0.03
CA GLY A 118 12.56 -6.51 0.96
C GLY A 118 11.76 -6.55 2.28
N GLU A 119 10.57 -5.96 2.32
CA GLU A 119 9.69 -6.06 3.49
C GLU A 119 9.21 -7.50 3.74
N ALA A 120 8.86 -7.80 4.99
CA ALA A 120 8.35 -9.13 5.37
C ALA A 120 7.06 -9.54 4.63
N LEU A 121 6.27 -8.57 4.15
CA LEU A 121 5.04 -8.84 3.41
C LEU A 121 5.31 -9.49 2.02
N GLU A 122 6.50 -9.32 1.43
CA GLU A 122 6.85 -9.90 0.13
C GLU A 122 6.77 -11.43 0.10
N GLU A 123 6.86 -12.09 1.26
CA GLU A 123 6.66 -13.54 1.35
C GLU A 123 5.21 -13.95 1.05
N TYR A 124 4.25 -13.04 1.23
CA TYR A 124 2.82 -13.32 1.13
C TYR A 124 2.15 -12.69 -0.08
N VAL A 125 2.83 -11.77 -0.76
CA VAL A 125 2.29 -11.04 -1.91
C VAL A 125 3.21 -11.08 -3.12
N LYS A 126 2.62 -11.06 -4.31
CA LYS A 126 3.37 -11.05 -5.57
C LYS A 126 2.76 -10.04 -6.54
N PRO A 127 3.44 -8.92 -6.81
CA PRO A 127 3.04 -8.03 -7.89
C PRO A 127 3.19 -8.71 -9.25
N ILE A 128 2.11 -8.79 -10.02
CA ILE A 128 2.06 -9.50 -11.31
C ILE A 128 1.67 -8.59 -12.49
N GLY A 129 1.25 -7.35 -12.23
CA GLY A 129 0.86 -6.42 -13.28
C GLY A 129 0.62 -5.00 -12.79
N GLY A 130 0.06 -4.17 -13.66
CA GLY A 130 -0.24 -2.76 -13.42
C GLY A 130 0.59 -1.83 -14.28
N GLY A 131 0.73 -0.58 -13.84
CA GLY A 131 1.44 0.45 -14.60
C GLY A 131 1.36 1.84 -13.97
N TYR A 132 2.04 2.78 -14.62
CA TYR A 132 2.00 4.20 -14.28
C TYR A 132 1.22 4.95 -15.34
N PHE A 133 0.38 5.85 -14.87
CA PHE A 133 -0.55 6.62 -15.69
C PHE A 133 -0.67 8.02 -15.10
N PHE A 134 -0.99 8.98 -15.94
CA PHE A 134 -1.37 10.32 -15.53
C PHE A 134 -2.89 10.45 -15.62
N ALA A 135 -3.56 10.62 -14.48
CA ALA A 135 -4.99 10.92 -14.47
C ALA A 135 -5.19 12.35 -14.97
N LEU A 136 -5.88 12.49 -16.11
CA LEU A 136 -6.09 13.78 -16.74
C LEU A 136 -6.89 14.74 -15.83
N PRO A 137 -6.74 16.06 -16.00
CA PRO A 137 -7.64 17.03 -15.39
C PRO A 137 -9.10 16.76 -15.77
N GLY A 138 -10.02 17.21 -14.91
CA GLY A 138 -11.45 17.14 -15.18
C GLY A 138 -11.86 17.96 -16.42
N VAL A 139 -12.91 17.51 -17.08
CA VAL A 139 -13.59 18.27 -18.15
C VAL A 139 -14.31 19.46 -17.52
N LYS A 140 -14.08 20.68 -18.02
CA LYS A 140 -14.60 21.90 -17.39
C LYS A 140 -16.12 22.01 -17.46
N ASP A 141 -16.68 21.76 -18.64
CA ASP A 141 -18.11 21.87 -18.93
C ASP A 141 -18.47 21.04 -20.19
N ALA A 142 -19.73 21.09 -20.61
CA ALA A 142 -20.24 20.30 -21.73
C ALA A 142 -19.61 20.64 -23.10
N ASN A 143 -18.90 21.76 -23.22
CA ASN A 143 -18.21 22.17 -24.45
C ASN A 143 -16.72 21.74 -24.45
N ASP A 144 -16.25 21.10 -23.39
CA ASP A 144 -14.88 20.62 -23.24
C ASP A 144 -14.83 19.08 -23.34
N TYR A 145 -13.64 18.52 -23.52
CA TYR A 145 -13.45 17.06 -23.58
C TYR A 145 -12.16 16.63 -22.86
N LEU A 146 -12.10 15.36 -22.45
CA LEU A 146 -10.94 14.82 -21.74
C LEU A 146 -9.67 14.94 -22.61
N GLY A 147 -8.62 15.54 -22.05
CA GLY A 147 -7.34 15.72 -22.74
C GLY A 147 -7.29 16.91 -23.70
N SER A 148 -8.35 17.74 -23.74
CA SER A 148 -8.39 18.90 -24.63
C SER A 148 -7.25 19.89 -24.43
N ALA A 149 -6.76 20.09 -23.19
CA ALA A 149 -5.61 20.96 -22.91
C ALA A 149 -4.27 20.36 -23.35
N LEU A 150 -4.18 19.04 -23.52
CA LEU A 150 -2.98 18.36 -24.01
C LEU A 150 -2.89 18.41 -25.54
N LEU A 151 -4.03 18.30 -26.22
CA LEU A 151 -4.11 18.24 -27.68
C LEU A 151 -4.15 19.61 -28.35
N ARG A 152 -4.56 20.65 -27.61
CA ARG A 152 -4.57 22.03 -28.08
C ARG A 152 -3.20 22.67 -27.84
N VAL A 153 -2.73 23.43 -28.83
CA VAL A 153 -1.59 24.34 -28.75
C VAL A 153 -2.08 25.78 -28.64
#